data_AF-A0A653CCN5-F1
#
_entry.id   AF-A0A653CCN5-F1
#
_cell.length_a   1.000
_cell.length_b   1.000
_cell.length_c   1.000
_cell.angle_alpha   90.00
_cell.angle_beta   90.00
_cell.angle_gamma   90.00
#
_symmetry.space_group_name_H-M   'P 1'
#
loop_
_entity.id
_entity.type
_entity.pdbx_description
1 polymer ?
#
loop_
_entity_poly.entity_id
_entity_poly.type
_entity_poly.pdbx_seq_one_letter_code
_entity_poly.pdbx_strand_id
1 'polypeptide(L)'
;MVASGEMICLERQECPCDETKLNIRNSSSDNNNNNVDNSLKLMNGVSVANDGGRPFASIKDKLMTFRDSKDDLTDKIDFIICLGGDGTLLYASQLFQQSVPPVMAFHLGSLGFLTPFRFDNFQEQVNNVLEGNAALTLRSRLRCIVLKKPDQNTSSDKPKGPQVPTNLLVLNEVVVDRGPSPYLSNIDLFLDGKYITSVQGDGLIVSTPTGSTAYAVAAGASMIHPSVPAIMVTPICPHSLSFRPIVVPAGVELKITVSPESRNTAWVSFDGRNRQELCHGDSLRVTTSIYPVPSICAQDQISDWFDSLATCLHWNVRKRQRNLDDDSQINSLTHSTSDDDILDSLEREVLDKEEQIANVV
;
A
#
# COMPACT_ATOMS: atom_id res chain seq x y z
N MET A 1 1.05 7.93 -4.35
CA MET A 1 0.57 6.75 -5.11
C MET A 1 -0.83 6.99 -5.67
N VAL A 2 -0.93 7.25 -6.97
CA VAL A 2 -2.20 7.11 -7.70
C VAL A 2 -2.36 5.62 -8.01
N ALA A 3 -3.43 4.99 -7.54
CA ALA A 3 -3.67 3.58 -7.84
C ALA A 3 -4.09 3.46 -9.32
N SER A 4 -3.13 3.15 -10.20
CA SER A 4 -3.42 2.69 -11.56
C SER A 4 -3.59 1.17 -11.51
N GLY A 5 -4.82 0.72 -11.28
CA GLY A 5 -5.14 -0.70 -11.17
C GLY A 5 -6.64 -0.94 -11.09
N GLU A 6 -7.05 -2.16 -11.39
CA GLU A 6 -8.43 -2.62 -11.28
C GLU A 6 -8.61 -3.47 -10.03
N MET A 7 -9.80 -3.45 -9.47
CA MET A 7 -10.18 -4.30 -8.35
C MET A 7 -11.52 -4.94 -8.66
N ILE A 8 -11.58 -6.26 -8.47
CA ILE A 8 -12.76 -7.07 -8.71
C ILE A 8 -13.17 -7.63 -7.36
N CYS A 9 -14.38 -7.28 -6.92
CA CYS A 9 -15.00 -7.84 -5.72
C CYS A 9 -16.02 -8.90 -6.14
N LEU A 10 -15.96 -10.09 -5.53
CA LEU A 10 -16.90 -11.17 -5.78
C LEU A 10 -17.86 -11.35 -4.60
N GLU A 11 -19.14 -11.53 -4.91
CA GLU A 11 -20.25 -11.75 -3.97
C GLU A 11 -20.86 -13.14 -4.21
N ARG A 12 -21.20 -13.87 -3.13
CA ARG A 12 -22.02 -15.09 -3.21
C ARG A 12 -23.45 -14.74 -3.61
N GLN A 13 -23.96 -15.47 -4.60
CA GLN A 13 -25.40 -15.65 -4.73
C GLN A 13 -25.85 -16.82 -3.85
N GLU A 14 -26.76 -16.55 -2.91
CA GLU A 14 -27.51 -17.61 -2.23
C GLU A 14 -28.32 -18.40 -3.29
N CYS A 15 -27.95 -19.66 -3.49
CA CYS A 15 -28.76 -20.62 -4.22
C CYS A 15 -29.72 -21.29 -3.23
N PRO A 16 -31.01 -21.56 -3.58
CA PRO A 16 -31.99 -22.18 -2.68
C PRO A 16 -31.71 -23.65 -2.29
N CYS A 17 -30.54 -24.17 -2.65
CA CYS A 17 -30.12 -25.54 -2.41
C CYS A 17 -28.82 -25.44 -1.63
N ASP A 18 -28.67 -26.18 -0.51
CA ASP A 18 -27.50 -26.23 0.38
C ASP A 18 -26.19 -26.76 -0.27
N GLU A 19 -25.87 -26.31 -1.48
CA GLU A 19 -24.57 -26.45 -2.13
C GLU A 19 -23.98 -25.05 -2.35
N THR A 20 -22.89 -24.76 -1.64
CA THR A 20 -22.14 -23.54 -1.84
C THR A 20 -21.28 -23.65 -3.10
N LYS A 21 -21.73 -23.03 -4.19
CA LYS A 21 -20.98 -22.85 -5.44
C LYS A 21 -20.68 -21.37 -5.65
N LEU A 22 -19.39 -21.00 -5.71
CA LEU A 22 -18.94 -19.75 -6.34
C LEU A 22 -19.07 -19.95 -7.86
N ASN A 23 -20.12 -19.39 -8.46
CA ASN A 23 -20.41 -19.54 -9.88
C ASN A 23 -20.43 -18.18 -10.57
N ILE A 24 -19.54 -17.99 -11.56
CA ILE A 24 -19.62 -16.89 -12.53
C ILE A 24 -20.84 -17.18 -13.43
N ARG A 25 -21.98 -16.51 -13.20
CA ARG A 25 -23.22 -16.81 -13.96
C ARG A 25 -23.14 -16.28 -15.40
N ASN A 26 -23.14 -17.20 -16.36
CA ASN A 26 -23.73 -17.01 -17.70
C ASN A 26 -25.21 -17.44 -17.67
N SER A 27 -26.08 -16.67 -18.33
CA SER A 27 -27.44 -17.11 -18.66
C SER A 27 -27.76 -16.64 -20.07
N SER A 28 -27.83 -17.58 -21.01
CA SER A 28 -28.32 -17.35 -22.36
C SER A 28 -29.85 -17.45 -22.42
N SER A 29 -30.43 -16.65 -23.32
CA SER A 29 -31.81 -16.64 -23.86
C SER A 29 -32.85 -15.86 -23.02
N ASP A 30 -33.18 -14.61 -23.40
CA ASP A 30 -34.17 -14.30 -24.45
C ASP A 30 -34.34 -12.77 -24.66
N ASN A 31 -34.77 -12.44 -25.88
CA ASN A 31 -34.95 -11.12 -26.50
C ASN A 31 -35.73 -10.07 -25.68
N ASN A 32 -35.30 -8.81 -25.68
CA ASN A 32 -35.89 -7.74 -26.51
C ASN A 32 -35.30 -6.33 -26.21
N ASN A 33 -34.92 -5.65 -27.31
CA ASN A 33 -34.93 -4.21 -27.58
C ASN A 33 -35.07 -3.19 -26.43
N ASN A 34 -34.07 -2.31 -26.28
CA ASN A 34 -34.12 -0.96 -26.87
C ASN A 34 -32.81 -0.18 -26.63
N ASN A 35 -32.32 0.44 -27.72
CA ASN A 35 -31.27 1.46 -27.77
C ASN A 35 -31.49 2.56 -26.72
N VAL A 36 -30.45 2.93 -25.95
CA VAL A 36 -29.85 4.29 -25.91
C VAL A 36 -28.39 4.17 -25.42
N ASP A 37 -27.51 4.82 -26.19
CA ASP A 37 -26.08 5.13 -26.06
C ASP A 37 -25.20 4.63 -24.90
N ASN A 38 -24.08 4.06 -25.34
CA ASN A 38 -22.96 3.45 -24.63
C ASN A 38 -22.06 4.42 -23.84
N SER A 39 -21.59 4.01 -22.66
CA SER A 39 -20.14 3.97 -22.38
C SER A 39 -19.79 3.28 -21.04
N LEU A 40 -18.79 2.40 -21.09
CA LEU A 40 -18.15 1.70 -19.97
C LEU A 40 -16.92 2.52 -19.57
N LYS A 41 -16.58 2.69 -18.27
CA LYS A 41 -15.21 3.10 -17.91
C LYS A 41 -14.70 2.49 -16.60
N LEU A 42 -13.53 1.85 -16.74
CA LEU A 42 -12.44 1.72 -15.79
C LEU A 42 -12.18 3.05 -15.03
N MET A 43 -11.47 2.97 -13.90
CA MET A 43 -10.91 4.17 -13.28
C MET A 43 -10.13 5.00 -14.32
N ASN A 44 -10.46 6.29 -14.39
CA ASN A 44 -10.19 7.22 -15.49
C ASN A 44 -8.85 7.03 -16.23
N GLY A 45 -8.91 6.64 -17.51
CA GLY A 45 -7.81 6.89 -18.45
C GLY A 45 -7.56 5.88 -19.58
N VAL A 46 -8.14 4.68 -19.55
CA VAL A 46 -7.73 3.63 -20.52
C VAL A 46 -8.86 3.22 -21.46
N SER A 47 -8.58 3.35 -22.76
CA SER A 47 -9.37 2.83 -23.88
C SER A 47 -9.09 1.33 -24.03
N VAL A 48 -10.04 0.46 -23.73
CA VAL A 48 -9.88 -0.99 -23.95
C VAL A 48 -10.11 -1.28 -25.43
N ALA A 49 -9.11 -1.84 -26.10
CA ALA A 49 -9.20 -2.27 -27.47
C ALA A 49 -10.29 -3.35 -27.61
N ASN A 50 -11.19 -3.16 -28.57
CA ASN A 50 -12.16 -4.17 -29.01
C ASN A 50 -11.37 -5.34 -29.64
N ASP A 51 -10.94 -6.29 -28.83
CA ASP A 51 -10.59 -7.61 -29.37
C ASP A 51 -11.86 -8.43 -29.53
N GLY A 52 -12.02 -9.10 -30.66
CA GLY A 52 -13.29 -9.61 -31.22
C GLY A 52 -13.98 -10.76 -30.46
N GLY A 53 -13.83 -10.84 -29.14
CA GLY A 53 -14.42 -11.85 -28.27
C GLY A 53 -15.76 -11.41 -27.68
N ARG A 54 -16.82 -12.14 -28.03
CA ARG A 54 -18.18 -12.01 -27.48
C ARG A 54 -18.38 -12.32 -25.96
N PRO A 55 -17.42 -12.78 -25.12
CA PRO A 55 -17.69 -13.06 -23.69
C PRO A 55 -17.76 -11.83 -22.78
N PHE A 56 -17.02 -10.74 -23.05
CA PHE A 56 -16.95 -9.63 -22.09
C PHE A 56 -18.24 -8.82 -22.03
N ALA A 57 -18.97 -8.76 -23.15
CA ALA A 57 -20.23 -8.03 -23.26
C ALA A 57 -21.32 -8.59 -22.31
N SER A 58 -21.35 -9.89 -22.04
CA SER A 58 -22.37 -10.50 -21.17
C SER A 58 -22.15 -10.26 -19.68
N ILE A 59 -20.91 -9.93 -19.28
CA ILE A 59 -20.52 -9.69 -17.88
C ILE A 59 -20.52 -8.20 -17.56
N LYS A 60 -20.28 -7.35 -18.56
CA LYS A 60 -20.24 -5.89 -18.43
C LYS A 60 -21.42 -5.31 -17.65
N ASP A 61 -22.64 -5.76 -17.94
CA ASP A 61 -23.85 -5.23 -17.30
C ASP A 61 -24.03 -5.69 -15.85
N LYS A 62 -23.23 -6.65 -15.41
CA LYS A 62 -23.21 -7.16 -14.03
C LYS A 62 -22.13 -6.50 -13.16
N LEU A 63 -21.26 -5.68 -13.76
CA LEU A 63 -20.19 -5.00 -13.04
C LEU A 63 -20.75 -3.79 -12.28
N MET A 64 -20.51 -3.76 -10.97
CA MET A 64 -20.82 -2.62 -10.11
C MET A 64 -19.53 -1.87 -9.76
N THR A 65 -19.63 -0.54 -9.65
CA THR A 65 -18.51 0.30 -9.21
C THR A 65 -18.79 0.78 -7.80
N PHE A 66 -17.76 0.75 -6.95
CA PHE A 66 -17.87 1.19 -5.57
C PHE A 66 -17.00 2.40 -5.33
N ARG A 67 -17.46 3.29 -4.46
CA ARG A 67 -16.69 4.45 -4.02
C ARG A 67 -16.58 4.45 -2.51
N ASP A 68 -15.39 4.80 -2.05
CA ASP A 68 -15.14 5.11 -0.64
C ASP A 68 -16.23 6.07 -0.10
N SER A 69 -16.66 5.85 1.14
CA SER A 69 -17.67 6.61 1.89
C SER A 69 -19.13 6.58 1.40
N LYS A 70 -19.45 5.91 0.29
CA LYS A 70 -20.83 5.85 -0.24
C LYS A 70 -21.50 4.49 -0.17
N ASP A 71 -20.72 3.42 -0.30
CA ASP A 71 -21.24 2.07 -0.37
C ASP A 71 -20.77 1.27 0.86
N ASP A 72 -21.71 0.74 1.63
CA ASP A 72 -21.38 -0.23 2.67
C ASP A 72 -21.23 -1.62 2.02
N LEU A 73 -19.98 -2.04 1.87
CA LEU A 73 -19.56 -3.32 1.28
C LEU A 73 -19.31 -4.39 2.33
N THR A 74 -19.40 -4.01 3.61
CA THR A 74 -19.23 -4.93 4.72
C THR A 74 -20.25 -6.06 4.57
N ASP A 75 -19.78 -7.30 4.70
CA ASP A 75 -20.56 -8.53 4.61
C ASP A 75 -21.22 -8.84 3.25
N LYS A 76 -20.91 -8.09 2.18
CA LYS A 76 -21.38 -8.37 0.81
C LYS A 76 -20.33 -9.02 -0.08
N ILE A 77 -19.06 -8.84 0.25
CA ILE A 77 -17.94 -9.30 -0.57
C ILE A 77 -17.28 -10.48 0.14
N ASP A 78 -17.14 -11.60 -0.57
CA ASP A 78 -16.49 -12.81 -0.04
C ASP A 78 -15.03 -12.91 -0.47
N PHE A 79 -14.66 -12.27 -1.59
CA PHE A 79 -13.34 -12.41 -2.19
C PHE A 79 -12.96 -11.16 -2.99
N ILE A 80 -11.68 -10.76 -2.91
CA ILE A 80 -11.15 -9.58 -3.60
C ILE A 80 -10.00 -10.01 -4.50
N ILE A 81 -10.07 -9.63 -5.78
CA ILE A 81 -8.97 -9.74 -6.73
C ILE A 81 -8.47 -8.32 -7.05
N CYS A 82 -7.19 -8.06 -6.77
CA CYS A 82 -6.51 -6.84 -7.17
C CYS A 82 -5.69 -7.08 -8.43
N LEU A 83 -5.83 -6.22 -9.43
CA LEU A 83 -5.06 -6.24 -10.68
C LEU A 83 -4.28 -4.92 -10.77
N GLY A 84 -2.98 -4.94 -10.51
CA GLY A 84 -2.14 -3.75 -10.52
C GLY A 84 -1.01 -3.81 -9.51
N GLY A 85 -0.53 -2.66 -9.07
CA GLY A 85 0.54 -2.58 -8.07
C GLY A 85 0.03 -2.59 -6.63
N ASP A 86 0.95 -2.36 -5.70
CA ASP A 86 0.70 -2.32 -4.24
C ASP A 86 -0.37 -1.28 -3.86
N GLY A 87 -0.48 -0.19 -4.62
CA GLY A 87 -1.51 0.86 -4.41
C GLY A 87 -2.95 0.36 -4.52
N THR A 88 -3.20 -0.73 -5.26
CA THR A 88 -4.51 -1.38 -5.36
C THR A 88 -4.88 -2.08 -4.06
N LEU A 89 -3.93 -2.75 -3.39
CA LEU A 89 -4.16 -3.36 -2.08
C LEU A 89 -4.42 -2.31 -0.99
N LEU A 90 -3.70 -1.18 -1.03
CA LEU A 90 -3.97 -0.05 -0.13
C LEU A 90 -5.37 0.51 -0.30
N TYR A 91 -5.86 0.58 -1.55
CA TYR A 91 -7.23 0.97 -1.81
C TYR A 91 -8.24 -0.07 -1.26
N ALA A 92 -7.94 -1.37 -1.35
CA ALA A 92 -8.80 -2.40 -0.74
C ALA A 92 -8.88 -2.24 0.78
N SER A 93 -7.73 -2.06 1.44
CA SER A 93 -7.67 -1.79 2.89
C SER A 93 -8.49 -0.55 3.29
N GLN A 94 -8.49 0.49 2.45
CA GLN A 94 -9.27 1.70 2.67
C GLN A 94 -10.78 1.43 2.59
N LEU A 95 -11.25 0.70 1.58
CA LEU A 95 -12.67 0.36 1.43
C LEU A 95 -13.22 -0.47 2.59
N PHE A 96 -12.40 -1.36 3.16
CA PHE A 96 -12.81 -2.28 4.23
C PHE A 96 -12.23 -1.84 5.59
N GLN A 97 -12.86 -0.87 6.25
CA GLN A 97 -12.45 -0.36 7.58
C GLN A 97 -12.79 -1.30 8.76
N GLN A 98 -13.25 -2.52 8.49
CA GLN A 98 -13.51 -3.59 9.47
C GLN A 98 -12.87 -4.90 9.00
N SER A 99 -13.60 -6.03 9.05
CA SER A 99 -13.15 -7.29 8.46
C SER A 99 -12.90 -7.12 6.97
N VAL A 100 -11.81 -7.71 6.47
CA VAL A 100 -11.40 -7.66 5.07
C VAL A 100 -11.52 -9.07 4.50
N PRO A 101 -12.25 -9.27 3.40
CA PRO A 101 -12.27 -10.55 2.70
C PRO A 101 -10.86 -10.94 2.21
N PRO A 102 -10.57 -12.24 1.97
CA PRO A 102 -9.32 -12.68 1.39
C PRO A 102 -8.99 -11.93 0.08
N VAL A 103 -7.76 -11.41 0.02
CA VAL A 103 -7.28 -10.62 -1.11
C VAL A 103 -6.23 -11.39 -1.91
N MET A 104 -6.52 -11.61 -3.19
CA MET A 104 -5.60 -12.15 -4.18
C MET A 104 -5.11 -11.01 -5.07
N ALA A 105 -3.80 -10.79 -5.12
CA ALA A 105 -3.23 -9.60 -5.77
C ALA A 105 -2.26 -9.98 -6.90
N PHE A 106 -2.60 -9.59 -8.12
CA PHE A 106 -1.82 -9.78 -9.34
C PHE A 106 -1.06 -8.51 -9.72
N HIS A 107 0.23 -8.64 -10.01
CA HIS A 107 0.97 -7.56 -10.68
C HIS A 107 0.85 -7.67 -12.20
N LEU A 108 0.64 -6.52 -12.85
CA LEU A 108 0.52 -6.38 -14.31
C LEU A 108 1.78 -5.77 -14.95
N GLY A 109 2.81 -5.50 -14.16
CA GLY A 109 4.03 -4.81 -14.58
C GLY A 109 5.21 -5.18 -13.67
N SER A 110 5.85 -4.20 -13.03
CA SER A 110 6.86 -4.47 -12.02
C SER A 110 6.27 -5.21 -10.82
N LEU A 111 7.07 -6.12 -10.25
CA LEU A 111 6.70 -6.83 -9.03
C LEU A 111 6.62 -5.82 -7.87
N GLY A 112 5.56 -5.92 -7.06
CA GLY A 112 5.40 -5.20 -5.80
C GLY A 112 5.54 -6.12 -4.59
N PHE A 113 5.65 -5.55 -3.39
CA PHE A 113 5.74 -6.32 -2.14
C PHE A 113 4.39 -6.94 -1.72
N LEU A 114 3.29 -6.46 -2.30
CA LEU A 114 1.92 -6.84 -1.93
C LEU A 114 1.21 -7.64 -3.03
N THR A 115 1.87 -7.88 -4.17
CA THR A 115 1.28 -8.43 -5.40
C THR A 115 2.04 -9.67 -5.90
N PRO A 116 1.97 -10.81 -5.16
CA PRO A 116 2.82 -11.97 -5.44
C PRO A 116 2.44 -12.72 -6.73
N PHE A 117 1.23 -12.56 -7.26
CA PHE A 117 0.77 -13.34 -8.40
C PHE A 117 1.14 -12.69 -9.74
N ARG A 118 1.74 -13.46 -10.65
CA ARG A 118 1.89 -13.08 -12.06
C ARG A 118 0.56 -13.30 -12.80
N PHE A 119 0.23 -12.39 -13.71
CA PHE A 119 -1.03 -12.49 -14.46
C PHE A 119 -1.04 -13.59 -15.53
N ASP A 120 0.13 -14.03 -16.03
CA ASP A 120 0.25 -14.95 -17.16
C ASP A 120 -0.55 -16.27 -17.01
N ASN A 121 -0.70 -16.77 -15.77
CA ASN A 121 -1.43 -18.00 -15.48
C ASN A 121 -2.58 -17.80 -14.46
N PHE A 122 -3.28 -16.66 -14.55
CA PHE A 122 -4.30 -16.27 -13.57
C PHE A 122 -5.43 -17.30 -13.42
N GLN A 123 -5.83 -17.99 -14.49
CA GLN A 123 -6.97 -18.92 -14.47
C GLN A 123 -6.71 -20.12 -13.55
N GLU A 124 -5.55 -20.75 -13.69
CA GLU A 124 -5.14 -21.86 -12.84
C GLU A 124 -4.98 -21.40 -11.38
N GLN A 125 -4.33 -20.26 -11.18
CA GLN A 125 -4.08 -19.70 -9.85
C GLN A 125 -5.40 -19.36 -9.13
N VAL A 126 -6.36 -18.74 -9.81
CA VAL A 126 -7.67 -18.43 -9.24
C VAL A 126 -8.42 -19.71 -8.89
N ASN A 127 -8.44 -20.71 -9.78
CA ASN A 127 -9.11 -21.99 -9.51
C ASN A 127 -8.50 -22.69 -8.28
N ASN A 128 -7.17 -22.77 -8.18
CA ASN A 128 -6.48 -23.38 -7.04
C ASN A 128 -6.84 -22.70 -5.71
N VAL A 129 -6.93 -21.37 -5.71
CA VAL A 129 -7.33 -20.59 -4.53
C VAL A 129 -8.79 -20.85 -4.16
N LEU A 130 -9.69 -20.88 -5.14
CA LEU A 130 -11.13 -21.12 -4.92
C LEU A 130 -11.41 -22.56 -4.45
N GLU A 131 -10.58 -23.53 -4.83
CA GLU A 131 -10.63 -24.92 -4.36
C GLU A 131 -10.09 -25.09 -2.92
N GLY A 132 -9.56 -24.02 -2.31
CA GLY A 132 -9.13 -23.99 -0.91
C GLY A 132 -7.65 -24.30 -0.67
N ASN A 133 -6.84 -24.41 -1.73
CA ASN A 133 -5.43 -24.79 -1.65
C ASN A 133 -4.51 -23.56 -1.61
N ALA A 134 -4.72 -22.65 -0.64
CA ALA A 134 -3.96 -21.40 -0.58
C ALA A 134 -3.44 -21.05 0.81
N ALA A 135 -2.18 -20.65 0.90
CA ALA A 135 -1.60 -20.08 2.11
C ALA A 135 -2.02 -18.61 2.26
N LEU A 136 -2.23 -18.17 3.50
CA LEU A 136 -2.60 -16.79 3.82
C LEU A 136 -1.53 -16.13 4.67
N THR A 137 -1.24 -14.87 4.37
CA THR A 137 -0.48 -13.95 5.24
C THR A 137 -1.44 -12.92 5.82
N LEU A 138 -1.59 -12.90 7.14
CA LEU A 138 -2.38 -11.89 7.84
C LEU A 138 -1.52 -10.64 8.07
N ARG A 139 -1.70 -9.63 7.21
CA ARG A 139 -0.97 -8.37 7.31
C ARG A 139 -1.64 -7.47 8.35
N SER A 140 -0.92 -7.14 9.43
CA SER A 140 -1.44 -6.27 10.49
C SER A 140 -1.73 -4.86 9.96
N ARG A 141 -2.74 -4.19 10.54
CA ARG A 141 -3.03 -2.78 10.28
C ARG A 141 -2.84 -1.94 11.54
N LEU A 142 -2.56 -0.65 11.38
CA LEU A 142 -2.65 0.32 12.47
C LEU A 142 -4.08 0.85 12.57
N ARG A 143 -4.60 0.96 13.78
CA ARG A 143 -5.79 1.72 14.11
C ARG A 143 -5.37 3.10 14.61
N CYS A 144 -5.79 4.12 13.88
CA CYS A 144 -5.46 5.51 14.12
C CYS A 144 -6.71 6.29 14.55
N ILE A 145 -6.65 6.92 15.72
CA ILE A 145 -7.74 7.75 16.25
C ILE A 145 -7.25 9.18 16.43
N VAL A 146 -7.82 10.12 15.67
CA VAL A 146 -7.56 11.55 15.84
C VAL A 146 -8.54 12.11 16.86
N LEU A 147 -8.02 12.61 17.97
CA LEU A 147 -8.75 13.28 19.03
C LEU A 147 -8.51 14.79 18.92
N LYS A 148 -9.57 15.52 18.59
CA LYS A 148 -9.55 16.98 18.54
C LYS A 148 -9.81 17.58 19.91
N LYS A 149 -9.12 18.68 20.25
CA LYS A 149 -9.43 19.42 21.48
C LYS A 149 -10.85 20.02 21.38
N PRO A 150 -11.68 19.94 22.43
CA PRO A 150 -12.97 20.64 22.43
C PRO A 150 -12.75 22.16 22.35
N ASP A 151 -13.41 22.79 21.38
CA ASP A 151 -13.36 24.24 21.15
C ASP A 151 -13.89 24.98 22.38
N GLN A 152 -13.03 25.68 23.12
CA GLN A 152 -13.45 26.52 24.26
C GLN A 152 -13.81 27.96 23.85
N ASN A 153 -13.60 28.35 22.58
CA ASN A 153 -13.69 29.74 22.13
C ASN A 153 -14.83 30.04 21.12
N THR A 154 -15.76 29.12 20.86
CA THR A 154 -16.96 29.45 20.09
C THR A 154 -18.09 29.91 21.00
N SER A 155 -18.04 31.18 21.40
CA SER A 155 -19.24 31.97 21.72
C SER A 155 -19.97 32.32 20.41
N SER A 156 -20.40 31.30 19.67
CA SER A 156 -21.28 31.43 18.52
C SER A 156 -22.32 30.32 18.57
N ASP A 157 -23.59 30.74 18.56
CA ASP A 157 -24.82 29.93 18.65
C ASP A 157 -25.00 28.97 17.45
N LYS A 158 -24.06 28.04 17.24
CA LYS A 158 -24.30 26.84 16.44
C LYS A 158 -23.78 25.64 17.20
N PRO A 159 -24.65 24.69 17.59
CA PRO A 159 -24.18 23.42 18.11
C PRO A 159 -23.46 22.70 16.97
N LYS A 160 -22.12 22.80 16.92
CA LYS A 160 -21.34 21.77 16.24
C LYS A 160 -21.62 20.50 17.02
N GLY A 161 -22.34 19.55 16.42
CA GLY A 161 -22.57 18.24 17.01
C GLY A 161 -21.25 17.60 17.47
N PRO A 162 -21.30 16.59 18.35
CA PRO A 162 -20.09 15.92 18.82
C PRO A 162 -19.20 15.56 17.63
N GLN A 163 -17.99 16.13 17.58
CA GLN A 163 -17.02 15.78 16.53
C GLN A 163 -16.69 14.30 16.72
N VAL A 164 -17.23 13.46 15.83
CA VAL A 164 -16.96 12.04 15.84
C VAL A 164 -15.45 11.87 15.60
N PRO A 165 -14.71 11.26 16.54
CA PRO A 165 -13.28 11.07 16.36
C PRO A 165 -13.03 10.24 15.12
N THR A 166 -12.11 10.71 14.27
CA THR A 166 -11.73 10.00 13.05
C THR A 166 -11.01 8.71 13.46
N ASN A 167 -11.63 7.57 13.17
CA ASN A 167 -11.10 6.23 13.44
C ASN A 167 -10.81 5.56 12.10
N LEU A 168 -9.53 5.43 11.75
CA LEU A 168 -9.08 4.91 10.45
C LEU A 168 -8.14 3.72 10.66
N LEU A 169 -8.29 2.72 9.79
CA LEU A 169 -7.38 1.60 9.68
C LEU A 169 -6.43 1.82 8.50
N VAL A 170 -5.15 1.54 8.75
CA VAL A 170 -4.03 1.86 7.87
C VAL A 170 -3.16 0.64 7.69
N LEU A 171 -2.80 0.29 6.46
CA LEU A 171 -2.02 -0.92 6.17
C LEU A 171 -0.52 -0.69 6.28
N ASN A 172 -0.01 0.38 5.68
CA ASN A 172 1.42 0.65 5.66
C ASN A 172 1.80 1.57 6.83
N GLU A 173 1.42 2.84 6.76
CA GLU A 173 1.88 3.84 7.72
C GLU A 173 0.95 5.03 7.94
N VAL A 174 1.05 5.58 9.15
CA VAL A 174 0.59 6.93 9.45
C VAL A 174 1.79 7.85 9.54
N VAL A 175 1.75 8.94 8.79
CA VAL A 175 2.83 9.93 8.72
C VAL A 175 2.36 11.21 9.37
N VAL A 176 3.15 11.73 10.30
CA VAL A 176 2.97 13.06 10.88
C VAL A 176 4.11 13.96 10.42
N ASP A 177 3.84 14.96 9.59
CA ASP A 177 4.83 15.85 8.99
C ASP A 177 4.58 17.33 9.31
N ARG A 178 5.58 18.19 9.07
CA ARG A 178 5.49 19.65 9.25
C ARG A 178 4.54 20.38 8.28
N GLY A 179 4.02 19.66 7.30
CA GLY A 179 3.25 20.16 6.18
C GLY A 179 3.89 21.31 5.40
N PRO A 180 3.12 22.35 5.03
CA PRO A 180 3.65 23.46 4.24
C PRO A 180 4.57 24.38 5.03
N SER A 181 4.71 24.16 6.35
CA SER A 181 5.51 25.05 7.19
C SER A 181 7.00 24.97 6.85
N PRO A 182 7.72 26.10 6.72
CA PRO A 182 9.16 26.10 6.51
C PRO A 182 9.96 25.76 7.78
N TYR A 183 9.32 25.76 8.95
CA TYR A 183 9.98 25.42 10.21
C TYR A 183 9.90 23.92 10.49
N LEU A 184 10.84 23.41 11.29
CA LEU A 184 10.81 22.03 11.76
C LEU A 184 9.52 21.76 12.56
N SER A 185 8.97 20.55 12.38
CA SER A 185 7.92 20.05 13.24
C SER A 185 8.47 19.80 14.65
N ASN A 186 7.67 20.03 15.68
CA ASN A 186 7.99 19.71 17.07
C ASN A 186 6.85 18.84 17.61
N ILE A 187 7.07 17.53 17.62
CA ILE A 187 6.04 16.51 17.84
C ILE A 187 6.42 15.67 19.06
N ASP A 188 5.59 15.69 20.10
CA ASP A 188 5.82 14.86 21.28
C ASP A 188 5.29 13.43 21.06
N LEU A 189 6.13 12.45 21.40
CA LEU A 189 5.83 11.02 21.31
C LEU A 189 5.69 10.42 22.72
N PHE A 190 4.59 9.72 22.92
CA PHE A 190 4.29 8.98 24.14
C PHE A 190 4.06 7.51 23.81
N LEU A 191 4.50 6.62 24.69
CA LEU A 191 4.27 5.17 24.60
C LEU A 191 3.63 4.71 25.93
N ASP A 192 2.45 4.11 25.85
CA ASP A 192 1.64 3.70 27.00
C ASP A 192 1.48 4.81 28.06
N GLY A 193 1.26 6.04 27.57
CA GLY A 193 1.09 7.23 28.40
C GLY A 193 2.39 7.84 28.97
N LYS A 194 3.55 7.20 28.76
CA LYS A 194 4.85 7.74 29.18
C LYS A 194 5.45 8.59 28.08
N TYR A 195 5.89 9.80 28.43
CA TYR A 195 6.63 10.65 27.51
C TYR A 195 7.97 9.99 27.16
N ILE A 196 8.26 9.88 25.86
CA ILE A 196 9.50 9.28 25.36
C ILE A 196 10.47 10.35 24.89
N THR A 197 10.05 11.16 23.92
CA THR A 197 10.88 12.22 23.33
C THR A 197 10.01 13.20 22.55
N SER A 198 10.59 14.35 22.22
CA SER A 198 10.09 15.19 21.14
C SER A 198 10.87 14.95 19.85
N VAL A 199 10.15 14.88 18.73
CA VAL A 199 10.67 14.79 17.37
C VAL A 199 10.80 16.19 16.81
N GLN A 200 12.03 16.60 16.55
CA GLN A 200 12.36 17.83 15.83
C GLN A 200 12.94 17.47 14.47
N GLY A 201 12.20 17.72 13.39
CA GLY A 201 12.55 17.29 12.05
C GLY A 201 11.45 17.58 11.03
N ASP A 202 11.51 16.91 9.89
CA ASP A 202 10.44 16.97 8.88
C ASP A 202 9.18 16.25 9.36
N GLY A 203 9.31 15.20 10.17
CA GLY A 203 8.19 14.46 10.71
C GLY A 203 8.53 13.14 11.39
N LEU A 204 7.51 12.31 11.54
CA LEU A 204 7.54 10.98 12.16
C LEU A 204 6.63 10.03 11.39
N ILE A 205 7.14 8.85 11.06
CA ILE A 205 6.37 7.74 10.47
C ILE A 205 6.13 6.71 11.57
N VAL A 206 4.87 6.28 11.70
CA VAL A 206 4.53 5.06 12.44
C VAL A 206 4.00 4.04 11.45
N SER A 207 4.70 2.91 11.30
CA SER A 207 4.40 1.92 10.27
C SER A 207 4.20 0.52 10.84
N THR A 208 3.47 -0.30 10.08
CA THR A 208 3.41 -1.75 10.28
C THR A 208 4.65 -2.42 9.69
N PRO A 209 4.86 -3.73 9.92
CA PRO A 209 5.86 -4.52 9.20
C PRO A 209 5.62 -4.50 7.68
N THR A 210 4.36 -4.45 7.24
CA THR A 210 4.02 -4.33 5.82
C THR A 210 4.45 -2.97 5.25
N GLY A 211 4.27 -1.88 6.00
CA GLY A 211 4.77 -0.55 5.63
C GLY A 211 6.28 -0.38 5.75
N SER A 212 7.01 -1.36 6.29
CA SER A 212 8.47 -1.29 6.44
C SER A 212 9.21 -1.18 5.11
N THR A 213 8.59 -1.66 4.02
CA THR A 213 9.12 -1.61 2.64
C THR A 213 8.52 -0.46 1.82
N ALA A 214 7.66 0.37 2.42
CA ALA A 214 7.05 1.54 1.79
C ALA A 214 7.81 2.81 2.20
N TYR A 215 7.13 3.86 2.66
CA TYR A 215 7.81 5.14 2.94
C TYR A 215 8.85 5.04 4.07
N ALA A 216 8.66 4.10 5.00
CA ALA A 216 9.58 3.89 6.12
C ALA A 216 10.99 3.49 5.67
N VAL A 217 11.15 2.67 4.62
CA VAL A 217 12.49 2.24 4.14
C VAL A 217 13.29 3.42 3.60
N ALA A 218 12.62 4.33 2.88
CA ALA A 218 13.20 5.55 2.35
C ALA A 218 13.67 6.50 3.48
N ALA A 219 12.97 6.49 4.62
CA ALA A 219 13.36 7.22 5.83
C ALA A 219 14.42 6.49 6.68
N GLY A 220 14.98 5.37 6.20
CA GLY A 220 16.06 4.63 6.85
C GLY A 220 15.63 3.55 7.85
N ALA A 221 14.35 3.16 7.83
CA ALA A 221 13.88 2.03 8.63
C ALA A 221 14.40 0.68 8.11
N SER A 222 14.44 -0.32 9.00
CA SER A 222 14.75 -1.70 8.61
C SER A 222 13.53 -2.37 7.97
N MET A 223 13.77 -3.25 6.99
CA MET A 223 12.71 -4.09 6.42
C MET A 223 12.35 -5.21 7.40
N ILE A 224 11.05 -5.41 7.63
CA ILE A 224 10.53 -6.38 8.60
C ILE A 224 9.57 -7.34 7.91
N HIS A 225 9.72 -8.63 8.18
CA HIS A 225 8.81 -9.66 7.67
C HIS A 225 7.37 -9.44 8.21
N PRO A 226 6.31 -9.58 7.38
CA PRO A 226 4.93 -9.32 7.77
C PRO A 226 4.44 -10.06 9.02
N SER A 227 4.97 -11.25 9.28
CA SER A 227 4.60 -12.08 10.43
C SER A 227 5.21 -11.65 11.77
N VAL A 228 6.07 -10.62 11.80
CA VAL A 228 6.65 -10.09 13.04
C VAL A 228 5.65 -9.14 13.71
N PRO A 229 5.16 -9.42 14.93
CA PRO A 229 4.16 -8.57 15.59
C PRO A 229 4.81 -7.32 16.20
N ALA A 230 4.93 -6.26 15.41
CA ALA A 230 5.57 -5.02 15.84
C ALA A 230 4.93 -3.77 15.23
N ILE A 231 5.19 -2.63 15.87
CA ILE A 231 4.97 -1.29 15.32
C ILE A 231 6.34 -0.64 15.18
N MET A 232 6.57 0.06 14.08
CA MET A 232 7.81 0.77 13.82
C MET A 232 7.61 2.27 14.00
N VAL A 233 8.60 2.95 14.55
CA VAL A 233 8.63 4.41 14.68
C VAL A 233 9.89 4.92 14.02
N THR A 234 9.75 5.70 12.95
CA THR A 234 10.83 6.11 12.07
C THR A 234 10.79 7.64 11.92
N PRO A 235 11.76 8.39 12.45
CA PRO A 235 11.81 9.84 12.28
C PRO A 235 12.16 10.20 10.82
N ILE A 236 11.59 11.30 10.31
CA ILE A 236 11.89 11.85 8.98
C ILE A 236 12.85 13.03 9.15
N CYS A 237 14.05 12.90 8.60
CA CYS A 237 15.10 13.93 8.65
C CYS A 237 15.23 14.58 10.04
N PRO A 238 15.45 13.80 11.14
CA PRO A 238 15.53 14.38 12.48
C PRO A 238 16.76 15.28 12.59
N HIS A 239 16.61 16.41 13.27
CA HIS A 239 17.73 17.31 13.59
C HIS A 239 18.75 16.65 14.54
N SER A 240 18.31 15.66 15.33
CA SER A 240 19.18 14.86 16.18
C SER A 240 19.72 13.64 15.45
N LEU A 241 21.05 13.56 15.30
CA LEU A 241 21.74 12.41 14.69
C LEU A 241 21.63 11.11 15.49
N SER A 242 21.32 11.20 16.79
CA SER A 242 21.13 10.02 17.65
C SER A 242 19.72 9.44 17.54
N PHE A 243 18.80 10.12 16.84
CA PHE A 243 17.43 9.66 16.73
C PHE A 243 17.32 8.63 15.60
N ARG A 244 17.37 7.36 15.98
CA ARG A 244 17.27 6.22 15.06
C ARG A 244 15.85 5.63 15.05
N PRO A 245 15.46 4.96 13.96
CA PRO A 245 14.22 4.17 13.93
C PRO A 245 14.21 3.12 15.05
N ILE A 246 13.05 2.92 15.66
CA ILE A 246 12.83 1.92 16.70
C ILE A 246 11.68 0.99 16.34
N VAL A 247 11.73 -0.22 16.88
CA VAL A 247 10.68 -1.23 16.74
C VAL A 247 10.14 -1.51 18.14
N VAL A 248 8.82 -1.40 18.29
CA VAL A 248 8.12 -1.62 19.55
C VAL A 248 7.10 -2.76 19.41
N PRO A 249 6.73 -3.45 20.49
CA PRO A 249 5.76 -4.55 20.43
C PRO A 249 4.39 -4.08 19.89
N ALA A 250 3.68 -4.91 19.14
CA ALA A 250 2.36 -4.57 18.58
C ALA A 250 1.26 -4.26 19.63
N GLY A 251 1.47 -4.67 20.88
CA GLY A 251 0.50 -4.44 21.97
C GLY A 251 0.54 -3.05 22.60
N VAL A 252 1.49 -2.19 22.24
CA VAL A 252 1.63 -0.86 22.84
C VAL A 252 0.69 0.16 22.21
N GLU A 253 0.35 1.19 22.96
CA GLU A 253 -0.31 2.39 22.45
C GLU A 253 0.69 3.52 22.26
N LEU A 254 0.77 4.03 21.03
CA LEU A 254 1.50 5.27 20.74
C LEU A 254 0.53 6.44 20.76
N LYS A 255 0.92 7.52 21.41
CA LYS A 255 0.21 8.80 21.34
C LYS A 255 1.17 9.87 20.83
N ILE A 256 0.73 10.60 19.82
CA ILE A 256 1.47 11.64 19.14
C ILE A 256 0.72 12.96 19.29
N THR A 257 1.41 14.02 19.71
CA THR A 257 0.81 15.35 19.87
C THR A 257 1.71 16.43 19.31
N VAL A 258 1.13 17.52 18.83
CA VAL A 258 1.91 18.73 18.52
C VAL A 258 2.39 19.32 19.85
N SER A 259 3.71 19.51 19.98
CA SER A 259 4.30 20.03 21.20
C SER A 259 3.73 21.43 21.52
N PRO A 260 3.46 21.76 22.80
CA PRO A 260 3.05 23.12 23.17
C PRO A 260 4.05 24.20 22.75
N GLU A 261 5.33 23.83 22.60
CA GLU A 261 6.40 24.73 22.16
C GLU A 261 6.52 24.83 20.63
N SER A 262 5.74 24.03 19.88
CA SER A 262 5.73 24.12 18.42
C SER A 262 5.21 25.50 17.98
N ARG A 263 5.83 26.07 16.95
CA ARG A 263 5.36 27.33 16.33
C ARG A 263 4.26 27.10 15.31
N ASN A 264 4.10 25.86 14.85
CA ASN A 264 3.20 25.51 13.76
C ASN A 264 2.42 24.24 14.10
N THR A 265 1.32 24.05 13.37
CA THR A 265 0.58 22.79 13.32
C THR A 265 1.40 21.71 12.62
N ALA A 266 0.99 20.47 12.80
CA ALA A 266 1.50 19.33 12.04
C ALA A 266 0.40 18.81 11.12
N TRP A 267 0.74 17.95 10.18
CA TRP A 267 -0.20 17.29 9.28
C TRP A 267 -0.07 15.80 9.45
N VAL A 268 -1.19 15.09 9.51
CA VAL A 268 -1.24 13.64 9.53
C VAL A 268 -1.78 13.11 8.20
N SER A 269 -1.17 12.06 7.67
CA SER A 269 -1.68 11.30 6.53
C SER A 269 -1.72 9.80 6.85
N PHE A 270 -2.63 9.08 6.19
CA PHE A 270 -2.91 7.67 6.42
C PHE A 270 -2.75 6.93 5.08
N ASP A 271 -1.76 6.03 4.96
CA ASP A 271 -1.39 5.37 3.69
C ASP A 271 -1.21 6.38 2.53
N GLY A 272 -0.63 7.55 2.82
CA GLY A 272 -0.44 8.64 1.86
C GLY A 272 -1.73 9.35 1.41
N ARG A 273 -2.85 9.13 2.10
CA ARG A 273 -4.18 9.72 1.83
C ARG A 273 -4.76 10.40 3.08
N ASN A 274 -5.99 10.91 2.95
CA ASN A 274 -6.83 11.44 4.02
C ASN A 274 -6.12 12.43 4.95
N ARG A 275 -5.38 13.36 4.33
CA ARG A 275 -4.53 14.30 5.04
C ARG A 275 -5.36 15.25 5.92
N GLN A 276 -4.98 15.37 7.18
CA GLN A 276 -5.66 16.20 8.17
C GLN A 276 -4.65 17.04 8.94
N GLU A 277 -5.01 18.28 9.24
CA GLU A 277 -4.18 19.13 10.09
C GLU A 277 -4.35 18.72 11.57
N LEU A 278 -3.25 18.64 12.31
CA LEU A 278 -3.19 18.46 13.77
C LEU A 278 -2.81 19.79 14.42
N CYS A 279 -3.72 20.34 15.22
CA CYS A 279 -3.54 21.58 15.95
C CYS A 279 -3.00 21.33 17.36
N HIS A 280 -2.59 22.40 18.05
CA HIS A 280 -2.20 22.31 19.45
C HIS A 280 -3.33 21.78 20.32
N GLY A 281 -3.01 20.77 21.14
CA GLY A 281 -3.97 20.07 21.99
C GLY A 281 -4.71 18.93 21.30
N ASP A 282 -4.59 18.78 19.98
CA ASP A 282 -5.01 17.57 19.30
C ASP A 282 -4.04 16.42 19.58
N SER A 283 -4.53 15.20 19.49
CA SER A 283 -3.69 14.01 19.61
C SER A 283 -4.07 12.93 18.63
N LEU A 284 -3.06 12.21 18.14
CA LEU A 284 -3.20 11.00 17.35
C LEU A 284 -2.87 9.81 18.25
N ARG A 285 -3.80 8.87 18.41
CA ARG A 285 -3.56 7.59 19.08
C ARG A 285 -3.42 6.49 18.03
N VAL A 286 -2.36 5.69 18.13
CA VAL A 286 -2.04 4.61 17.20
C VAL A 286 -1.88 3.32 17.99
N THR A 287 -2.61 2.29 17.56
CA THR A 287 -2.58 0.93 18.15
C THR A 287 -2.62 -0.09 17.02
N THR A 288 -2.22 -1.34 17.25
CA THR A 288 -2.47 -2.39 16.26
C THR A 288 -3.96 -2.71 16.19
N SER A 289 -4.49 -2.79 14.97
CA SER A 289 -5.88 -3.15 14.70
C SER A 289 -6.14 -4.63 14.96
N ILE A 290 -7.35 -4.94 15.43
CA ILE A 290 -7.86 -6.32 15.54
C ILE A 290 -8.26 -6.91 14.18
N TYR A 291 -8.34 -6.09 13.14
CA TYR A 291 -8.73 -6.51 11.80
C TYR A 291 -7.51 -6.47 10.86
N PRO A 292 -6.77 -7.58 10.67
CA PRO A 292 -5.71 -7.67 9.67
C PRO A 292 -6.28 -7.74 8.24
N VAL A 293 -5.44 -7.56 7.23
CA VAL A 293 -5.75 -7.84 5.82
C VAL A 293 -5.26 -9.26 5.50
N PRO A 294 -6.17 -10.23 5.23
CA PRO A 294 -5.78 -11.54 4.77
C PRO A 294 -5.38 -11.47 3.30
N SER A 295 -4.09 -11.60 3.01
CA SER A 295 -3.60 -11.64 1.63
C SER A 295 -3.09 -13.03 1.30
N ILE A 296 -3.52 -13.51 0.15
CA ILE A 296 -3.23 -14.84 -0.36
C ILE A 296 -1.79 -14.87 -0.88
N CYS A 297 -1.08 -15.94 -0.54
CA CYS A 297 0.29 -16.19 -0.97
C CYS A 297 0.27 -17.00 -2.26
N ALA A 298 1.23 -16.74 -3.15
CA ALA A 298 1.44 -17.55 -4.34
C ALA A 298 2.08 -18.89 -4.00
N GLN A 299 3.05 -18.90 -3.08
CA GLN A 299 3.66 -20.13 -2.56
C GLN A 299 3.45 -20.24 -1.05
N ASP A 300 4.12 -19.39 -0.29
CA ASP A 300 4.05 -19.32 1.17
C ASP A 300 4.51 -17.95 1.68
N GLN A 301 4.27 -17.66 2.96
CA GLN A 301 4.55 -16.34 3.54
C GLN A 301 6.02 -15.93 3.42
N ILE A 302 6.94 -16.90 3.57
CA ILE A 302 8.38 -16.66 3.65
C ILE A 302 8.96 -16.51 2.24
N SER A 303 8.67 -17.47 1.36
CA SER A 303 9.19 -17.46 -0.01
C SER A 303 8.72 -16.23 -0.78
N ASP A 304 7.43 -15.90 -0.70
CA ASP A 304 6.88 -14.71 -1.38
C ASP A 304 7.58 -13.42 -0.92
N TRP A 305 7.87 -13.29 0.38
CA TRP A 305 8.54 -12.09 0.91
C TRP A 305 10.00 -11.98 0.45
N PHE A 306 10.76 -13.07 0.47
CA PHE A 306 12.15 -13.07 0.00
C PHE A 306 12.25 -12.88 -1.51
N ASP A 307 11.34 -13.46 -2.29
CA ASP A 307 11.27 -13.28 -3.73
C ASP A 307 10.96 -11.80 -4.08
N SER A 308 10.02 -11.17 -3.35
CA SER A 308 9.78 -9.73 -3.46
C SER A 308 11.02 -8.91 -3.09
N LEU A 309 11.74 -9.24 -2.02
CA LEU A 309 12.98 -8.51 -1.67
C LEU A 309 14.06 -8.64 -2.75
N ALA A 310 14.28 -9.85 -3.26
CA ALA A 310 15.28 -10.11 -4.27
C ALA A 310 14.97 -9.38 -5.58
N THR A 311 13.70 -9.38 -5.99
CA THR A 311 13.29 -8.84 -7.29
C THR A 311 13.06 -7.32 -7.23
N CYS A 312 12.42 -6.80 -6.18
CA CYS A 312 12.09 -5.38 -6.07
C CYS A 312 13.31 -4.53 -5.69
N LEU A 313 14.17 -5.02 -4.80
CA LEU A 313 15.32 -4.26 -4.29
C LEU A 313 16.67 -4.75 -4.80
N HIS A 314 16.70 -5.78 -5.66
CA HIS A 314 17.94 -6.43 -6.09
C HIS A 314 18.84 -6.75 -4.89
N TRP A 315 18.22 -7.27 -3.82
CA TRP A 315 18.84 -7.29 -2.51
C TRP A 315 20.19 -8.04 -2.54
N ASN A 316 21.27 -7.27 -2.38
CA ASN A 316 22.65 -7.74 -2.38
C ASN A 316 23.09 -8.47 -3.68
N VAL A 317 22.50 -8.12 -4.83
CA VAL A 317 23.03 -8.54 -6.14
C VAL A 317 24.39 -7.88 -6.37
N ARG A 318 25.45 -8.68 -6.35
CA ARG A 318 26.83 -8.21 -6.60
C ARG A 318 27.33 -8.77 -7.93
N LYS A 319 27.94 -7.93 -8.76
CA LYS A 319 28.81 -8.42 -9.83
C LYS A 319 29.97 -9.16 -9.17
N ARG A 320 30.09 -10.47 -9.44
CA ARG A 320 31.20 -11.28 -8.93
C ARG A 320 32.50 -10.66 -9.44
N GLN A 321 33.41 -10.33 -8.53
CA GLN A 321 34.70 -9.75 -8.88
C GLN A 321 35.46 -10.75 -9.75
N ARG A 322 35.77 -10.37 -10.99
CA ARG A 322 36.55 -11.20 -11.92
C ARG A 322 38.00 -11.25 -11.41
N ASN A 323 38.63 -12.42 -11.50
CA ASN A 323 40.06 -12.54 -11.24
C ASN A 323 40.83 -11.80 -12.35
N LEU A 324 41.99 -11.23 -12.00
CA LEU A 324 42.85 -10.48 -12.92
C LEU A 324 43.40 -11.33 -14.09
N ASP A 325 43.24 -12.66 -14.05
CA ASP A 325 43.81 -13.59 -15.03
C ASP A 325 42.95 -13.79 -16.30
N ASP A 326 41.78 -13.15 -16.39
CA ASP A 326 40.90 -13.22 -17.57
C ASP A 326 41.24 -12.17 -18.67
N ASP A 327 42.31 -11.37 -18.49
CA ASP A 327 42.80 -10.42 -19.49
C ASP A 327 43.48 -11.08 -20.71
N SER A 328 43.52 -12.41 -20.77
CA SER A 328 43.99 -13.13 -21.97
C SER A 328 43.03 -13.02 -23.17
N GLN A 329 41.82 -12.46 -23.00
CA GLN A 329 40.93 -12.12 -24.11
C GLN A 329 40.89 -10.62 -24.48
N ILE A 330 41.48 -9.73 -23.67
CA ILE A 330 41.47 -8.28 -23.98
C ILE A 330 42.52 -7.93 -25.05
N ASN A 331 43.62 -8.69 -25.14
CA ASN A 331 44.65 -8.47 -26.17
C ASN A 331 44.21 -8.82 -27.61
N SER A 332 43.00 -9.37 -27.84
CA SER A 332 42.48 -9.55 -29.21
C SER A 332 41.51 -8.45 -29.65
N LEU A 333 41.10 -7.53 -28.77
CA LEU A 333 40.13 -6.47 -29.06
C LEU A 333 40.73 -5.05 -29.01
N THR A 334 41.96 -4.88 -28.52
CA THR A 334 42.71 -3.61 -28.57
C THR A 334 43.15 -3.20 -29.98
N HIS A 335 42.66 -3.87 -31.02
CA HIS A 335 42.88 -3.51 -32.42
C HIS A 335 41.59 -3.20 -33.20
N SER A 336 40.53 -2.71 -32.56
CA SER A 336 39.51 -1.89 -33.26
C SER A 336 38.40 -1.51 -32.28
N THR A 337 38.44 -0.31 -31.70
CA THR A 337 37.29 0.57 -31.41
C THR A 337 37.77 1.73 -30.53
N SER A 338 37.35 2.95 -30.88
CA SER A 338 37.70 4.20 -30.23
C SER A 338 37.08 4.32 -28.83
N ASP A 339 37.88 4.79 -27.86
CA ASP A 339 37.53 4.93 -26.43
C ASP A 339 36.27 5.77 -26.15
N ASP A 340 35.84 6.61 -27.10
CA ASP A 340 34.65 7.47 -26.97
C ASP A 340 33.32 6.68 -26.98
N ASP A 341 33.24 5.54 -27.69
CA ASP A 341 31.98 4.77 -27.78
C ASP A 341 31.67 3.99 -26.49
N ILE A 342 32.68 3.68 -25.69
CA ILE A 342 32.53 2.93 -24.42
C ILE A 342 32.01 3.85 -23.31
N LEU A 343 32.48 5.09 -23.26
CA LEU A 343 32.04 6.10 -22.29
C LEU A 343 30.56 6.47 -22.52
N ASP A 344 30.16 6.64 -23.78
CA ASP A 344 28.78 6.97 -24.16
C ASP A 344 27.80 5.83 -23.85
N SER A 345 28.25 4.59 -23.96
CA SER A 345 27.49 3.40 -23.56
C SER A 345 27.33 3.30 -22.04
N LEU A 346 28.36 3.63 -21.27
CA LEU A 346 28.35 3.56 -19.81
C LEU A 346 27.52 4.68 -19.19
N GLU A 347 27.57 5.90 -19.75
CA GLU A 347 26.72 7.00 -19.29
C GLU A 347 25.24 6.72 -19.51
N ARG A 348 24.86 6.16 -20.68
CA ARG A 348 23.47 5.76 -20.95
C ARG A 348 22.99 4.64 -20.02
N GLU A 349 23.85 3.66 -19.71
CA GLU A 349 23.49 2.55 -18.83
C GLU A 349 23.39 2.96 -17.34
N VAL A 350 24.03 4.07 -16.95
CA VAL A 350 23.91 4.67 -15.60
C VAL A 350 22.65 5.53 -15.53
N LEU A 351 22.37 6.33 -16.56
CA LEU A 351 21.16 7.16 -16.63
C LEU A 351 19.87 6.34 -16.63
N ASP A 352 19.81 5.23 -17.39
CA ASP A 352 18.65 4.33 -17.40
C ASP A 352 18.39 3.67 -16.02
N LYS A 353 19.46 3.47 -15.22
CA LYS A 353 19.36 2.86 -13.89
C LYS A 353 18.97 3.87 -12.82
N GLU A 354 19.45 5.10 -12.90
CA GLU A 354 19.02 6.17 -12.00
C GLU A 354 17.54 6.53 -12.20
N GLU A 355 17.05 6.50 -13.45
CA GLU A 355 15.64 6.73 -13.75
C GLU A 355 14.73 5.58 -13.27
N GLN A 356 15.23 4.34 -13.24
CA GLN A 356 14.50 3.21 -12.65
C GLN A 356 14.45 3.26 -11.11
N ILE A 357 15.52 3.70 -10.45
CA ILE A 357 15.55 3.82 -8.98
C ILE A 357 14.64 4.96 -8.50
N ALA A 358 14.57 6.07 -9.24
CA ALA A 358 13.69 7.19 -8.93
C ALA A 358 12.19 6.87 -9.10
N ASN A 359 11.84 5.82 -9.84
CA ASN A 359 10.45 5.39 -10.05
C ASN A 359 9.97 4.34 -9.03
N VAL A 360 10.85 3.86 -8.14
CA VAL A 360 10.54 2.83 -7.12
C VAL A 360 10.39 3.43 -5.71
N VAL A 361 10.92 4.64 -5.47
CA VAL A 361 10.80 5.39 -4.20
C VAL A 361 9.74 6.47 -4.34
#